data_AF-A0A524HUG2-F1
#
_entry.id   AF-A0A524HUG2-F1
#
_cell.length_a   1.000
_cell.length_b   1.000
_cell.length_c   1.000
_cell.angle_alpha   90.00
_cell.angle_beta   90.00
_cell.angle_gamma   90.00
#
_symmetry.space_group_name_H-M   'P 1'
#
loop_
_entity.id
_entity.type
_entity.pdbx_description
1 polymer ?
#
loop_
_entity_poly.entity_id
_entity_poly.type
_entity_poly.pdbx_seq_one_letter_code
_entity_poly.pdbx_strand_id
1 'polypeptide(L)'
;MPQYVDLAFARCESCHDDVHKGVMASACDACHNTGGWQRINGTSFEGRFDHANTAFPLLGAHSGLECGTCHGTPARRTTTIRITFNPGADRFSYPRPEAQNCQSCHRDYHEGVFKTSPGGTTCDNCHGQEDWLPTSYGIDRHNREAAFKLTGAHQAVPCDACHDHETDYGQAHQFRIDRQDCRSCHEREDPHAGQFDKVTCDTCHDTESFTVTEFNHEATRYPLDGAHRRVACASCHQEERSPVGAAFRRYTPLGTACTDCHGGQPCPAGC
;
A
#
# COMPACT_ATOMS: atom_id res chain seq x y z
N MET A 1 58.00 -32.42 26.64
CA MET A 1 58.10 -31.19 27.47
C MET A 1 56.90 -30.34 27.11
N PRO A 2 56.09 -29.86 28.07
CA PRO A 2 55.01 -28.94 27.73
C PRO A 2 55.64 -27.67 27.15
N GLN A 3 55.13 -27.19 26.02
CA GLN A 3 55.58 -25.92 25.44
C GLN A 3 54.96 -24.78 26.24
N TYR A 4 55.81 -23.88 26.78
CA TYR A 4 55.41 -22.72 27.59
C TYR A 4 55.78 -21.38 26.93
N VAL A 5 56.15 -21.39 25.66
CA VAL A 5 56.55 -20.19 24.88
C VAL A 5 55.81 -20.19 23.55
N ASP A 6 55.42 -18.99 23.10
CA ASP A 6 54.62 -18.68 21.89
C ASP A 6 53.16 -19.15 21.87
N LEU A 7 52.55 -19.40 23.03
CA LEU A 7 51.11 -19.60 23.09
C LEU A 7 50.41 -18.24 23.12
N ALA A 8 49.61 -17.97 22.09
CA ALA A 8 48.78 -16.78 21.96
C ALA A 8 47.60 -16.82 22.96
N PHE A 9 47.88 -16.86 24.26
CA PHE A 9 46.90 -16.80 25.36
C PHE A 9 46.32 -15.40 25.59
N ALA A 10 46.39 -14.53 24.58
CA ALA A 10 45.95 -13.14 24.70
C ALA A 10 44.42 -12.98 24.82
N ARG A 11 43.66 -14.04 24.49
CA ARG A 11 42.19 -14.00 24.35
C ARG A 11 41.56 -15.32 24.79
N CYS A 12 40.33 -15.27 25.27
CA CYS A 12 39.64 -16.41 25.87
C CYS A 12 39.42 -17.55 24.86
N GLU A 13 39.11 -17.20 23.62
CA GLU A 13 38.84 -18.12 22.51
C GLU A 13 40.08 -18.87 22.02
N SER A 14 41.29 -18.48 22.47
CA SER A 14 42.50 -19.26 22.19
C SER A 14 42.50 -20.62 22.87
N CYS A 15 41.66 -20.82 23.90
CA CYS A 15 41.57 -22.08 24.64
C CYS A 15 40.14 -22.56 24.86
N HIS A 16 39.14 -21.68 24.79
CA HIS A 16 37.75 -22.01 25.03
C HIS A 16 36.91 -21.88 23.76
N ASP A 17 36.16 -22.93 23.46
CA ASP A 17 35.17 -22.88 22.38
C ASP A 17 34.04 -21.90 22.74
N ASP A 18 33.62 -21.11 21.74
CA ASP A 18 32.44 -20.28 21.90
C ASP A 18 31.17 -21.14 21.94
N VAL A 19 30.56 -21.19 23.12
CA VAL A 19 29.29 -21.87 23.37
C VAL A 19 28.09 -21.09 22.82
N HIS A 20 28.25 -19.79 22.54
CA HIS A 20 27.23 -18.93 21.95
C HIS A 20 27.16 -19.06 20.42
N LYS A 21 28.10 -19.79 19.79
CA LYS A 21 28.12 -20.09 18.35
C LYS A 21 28.07 -18.83 17.47
N GLY A 22 28.79 -17.78 17.87
CA GLY A 22 28.92 -16.53 17.12
C GLY A 22 27.71 -15.61 17.23
N VAL A 23 26.74 -15.90 18.11
CA VAL A 23 25.56 -15.03 18.32
C VAL A 23 25.93 -13.77 19.11
N MET A 24 26.97 -13.85 19.94
CA MET A 24 27.47 -12.73 20.74
C MET A 24 28.69 -12.11 20.04
N ALA A 25 28.58 -10.84 19.67
CA ALA A 25 29.66 -10.10 19.01
C ALA A 25 30.66 -9.48 20.01
N SER A 26 30.32 -9.40 21.30
CA SER A 26 31.18 -8.83 22.33
C SER A 26 32.30 -9.78 22.78
N ALA A 27 33.39 -9.20 23.28
CA ALA A 27 34.45 -9.96 23.96
C ALA A 27 33.91 -10.69 25.21
N CYS A 28 34.47 -11.86 25.53
CA CYS A 28 33.93 -12.73 26.57
C CYS A 28 33.90 -12.07 27.96
N ASP A 29 34.87 -11.20 28.24
CA ASP A 29 35.02 -10.46 29.50
C ASP A 29 34.00 -9.32 29.68
N ALA A 30 33.23 -8.98 28.65
CA ALA A 30 32.10 -8.05 28.78
C ALA A 30 31.00 -8.60 29.71
N CYS A 31 30.83 -9.93 29.73
CA CYS A 31 29.78 -10.60 30.51
C CYS A 31 30.33 -11.63 31.51
N HIS A 32 31.47 -12.26 31.21
CA HIS A 32 32.08 -13.29 32.03
C HIS A 32 33.31 -12.75 32.78
N ASN A 33 33.67 -13.40 33.88
CA ASN A 33 34.92 -13.11 34.58
C ASN A 33 35.57 -14.42 35.08
N THR A 34 36.86 -14.33 35.42
CA THR A 34 37.66 -15.47 35.87
C THR A 34 37.32 -15.96 37.27
N GLY A 35 36.55 -15.18 38.06
CA GLY A 35 36.08 -15.54 39.39
C GLY A 35 34.80 -16.39 39.41
N GLY A 36 34.14 -16.59 38.25
CA GLY A 36 32.90 -17.35 38.17
C GLY A 36 32.29 -17.37 36.77
N TRP A 37 32.94 -18.06 35.83
CA TRP A 37 32.56 -18.09 34.42
C TRP A 37 31.07 -18.42 34.16
N GLN A 38 30.52 -19.39 34.88
CA GLN A 38 29.11 -19.83 34.74
C GLN A 38 28.12 -18.96 35.55
N ARG A 39 28.61 -17.99 36.32
CA ARG A 39 27.78 -17.17 37.21
C ARG A 39 27.70 -15.76 36.67
N ILE A 40 26.66 -15.52 35.90
CA ILE A 40 26.28 -14.18 35.46
C ILE A 40 25.22 -13.66 36.45
N ASN A 41 25.44 -12.49 37.03
CA ASN A 41 24.43 -11.82 37.85
C ASN A 41 23.31 -11.29 36.94
N GLY A 42 22.08 -11.79 37.08
CA GLY A 42 20.96 -11.47 36.19
C GLY A 42 20.66 -9.97 36.09
N THR A 43 20.63 -9.25 37.23
CA THR A 43 20.41 -7.80 37.26
C THR A 43 21.50 -7.01 36.56
N SER A 44 22.75 -7.45 36.73
CA SER A 44 23.93 -6.86 36.10
C SER A 44 24.03 -7.18 34.61
N PHE A 45 23.46 -8.30 34.20
CA PHE A 45 23.36 -8.72 32.81
C PHE A 45 22.25 -7.95 32.11
N GLU A 46 21.02 -7.98 32.63
CA GLU A 46 19.88 -7.28 32.04
C GLU A 46 20.14 -5.77 31.95
N GLY A 47 20.76 -5.17 32.97
CA GLY A 47 21.11 -3.75 32.94
C GLY A 47 22.29 -3.36 32.02
N ARG A 48 23.03 -4.34 31.48
CA ARG A 48 24.16 -4.10 30.55
C ARG A 48 23.99 -4.79 29.20
N PHE A 49 22.90 -5.53 29.03
CA PHE A 49 22.66 -6.30 27.83
C PHE A 49 22.27 -5.35 26.71
N ASP A 50 23.05 -5.39 25.63
CA ASP A 50 22.85 -4.55 24.46
C ASP A 50 22.66 -5.43 23.24
N HIS A 51 21.47 -5.33 22.64
CA HIS A 51 21.10 -6.05 21.43
C HIS A 51 21.96 -5.69 20.22
N ALA A 52 22.64 -4.53 20.21
CA ALA A 52 23.61 -4.20 19.16
C ALA A 52 24.77 -5.20 19.08
N ASN A 53 25.03 -5.94 20.16
CA ASN A 53 26.04 -7.00 20.21
C ASN A 53 25.50 -8.39 19.81
N THR A 54 24.28 -8.46 19.28
CA THR A 54 23.64 -9.70 18.87
C THR A 54 23.39 -9.71 17.36
N ALA A 55 23.04 -10.87 16.81
CA ALA A 55 22.58 -10.98 15.42
C ALA A 55 21.22 -10.30 15.14
N PHE A 56 20.56 -9.75 16.16
CA PHE A 56 19.27 -9.07 16.06
C PHE A 56 19.31 -7.73 16.83
N PRO A 57 19.92 -6.68 16.25
CA PRO A 57 19.92 -5.34 16.84
C PRO A 57 18.50 -4.78 16.87
N LEU A 58 18.11 -4.18 18.00
CA LEU A 58 16.83 -3.48 18.12
C LEU A 58 16.98 -2.06 17.58
N LEU A 59 16.41 -1.83 16.40
CA LEU A 59 16.47 -0.54 15.70
C LEU A 59 15.11 0.17 15.75
N GLY A 60 15.15 1.51 15.66
CA GLY A 60 13.95 2.34 15.57
C GLY A 60 12.95 2.12 16.70
N ALA A 61 11.69 1.91 16.34
CA ALA A 61 10.59 1.65 17.29
C ALA A 61 10.82 0.44 18.21
N HIS A 62 11.74 -0.48 17.86
CA HIS A 62 12.07 -1.64 18.69
C HIS A 62 13.10 -1.35 19.79
N SER A 63 13.89 -0.28 19.65
CA SER A 63 15.04 0.02 20.52
C SER A 63 14.66 0.28 21.99
N GLY A 64 13.44 0.76 22.24
CA GLY A 64 12.94 1.08 23.57
C GLY A 64 12.02 0.02 24.19
N LEU A 65 11.88 -1.16 23.58
CA LEU A 65 10.97 -2.19 24.08
C LEU A 65 11.53 -2.93 25.29
N GLU A 66 10.67 -3.13 26.29
CA GLU A 66 10.97 -3.99 27.44
C GLU A 66 11.17 -5.45 27.02
N CYS A 67 12.09 -6.17 27.66
CA CYS A 67 12.47 -7.54 27.30
C CYS A 67 11.26 -8.49 27.19
N GLY A 68 10.29 -8.32 28.10
CA GLY A 68 9.09 -9.16 28.17
C GLY A 68 8.15 -9.02 26.97
N THR A 69 8.24 -7.92 26.20
CA THR A 69 7.41 -7.67 25.01
C THR A 69 7.64 -8.74 23.94
N CYS A 70 8.88 -9.17 23.76
CA CYS A 70 9.26 -10.17 22.76
C CYS A 70 9.49 -11.55 23.38
N HIS A 71 10.08 -11.61 24.59
CA HIS A 71 10.46 -12.87 25.23
C HIS A 71 9.35 -13.51 26.10
N GLY A 72 8.28 -12.77 26.40
CA GLY A 72 7.20 -13.20 27.29
C GLY A 72 7.64 -13.42 28.75
N THR A 73 6.73 -13.93 29.59
CA THR A 73 7.05 -14.27 31.00
C THR A 73 6.25 -15.49 31.48
N PRO A 74 6.87 -16.59 31.97
CA PRO A 74 8.24 -17.04 31.77
C PRO A 74 8.32 -17.98 30.55
N ALA A 75 9.13 -17.67 29.53
CA ALA A 75 9.52 -18.51 28.38
C ALA A 75 8.50 -19.57 27.88
N ARG A 76 7.19 -19.32 28.01
CA ARG A 76 6.14 -20.16 27.48
C ARG A 76 5.91 -19.66 26.08
N ARG A 77 6.23 -20.52 25.12
CA ARG A 77 5.92 -20.39 23.69
C ARG A 77 4.56 -19.69 23.55
N THR A 78 4.57 -18.42 23.17
CA THR A 78 3.33 -17.75 22.77
C THR A 78 3.00 -18.23 21.38
N THR A 79 1.74 -18.54 21.13
CA THR A 79 1.24 -19.14 19.88
C THR A 79 1.43 -18.25 18.66
N THR A 80 1.70 -16.96 18.86
CA THR A 80 1.78 -15.94 17.80
C THR A 80 3.21 -15.68 17.31
N ILE A 81 4.22 -15.90 18.15
CA ILE A 81 5.64 -15.74 17.80
C ILE A 81 6.28 -17.14 17.76
N ARG A 82 6.52 -17.67 16.56
CA ARG A 82 7.18 -18.98 16.40
C ARG A 82 8.70 -18.82 16.48
N ILE A 83 9.21 -18.64 17.69
CA ILE A 83 10.62 -18.90 17.96
C ILE A 83 10.81 -20.42 18.00
N THR A 84 11.48 -20.96 16.98
CA THR A 84 11.78 -22.40 16.91
C THR A 84 12.89 -22.75 17.89
N PHE A 85 12.64 -23.73 18.76
CA PHE A 85 13.54 -24.21 19.80
C PHE A 85 14.17 -25.53 19.35
N ASN A 86 15.50 -25.62 19.36
CA ASN A 86 16.24 -26.88 19.18
C ASN A 86 16.79 -27.37 20.54
N PRO A 87 16.23 -28.45 21.13
CA PRO A 87 16.67 -28.99 22.43
C PRO A 87 18.06 -29.62 22.41
N GLY A 88 18.83 -29.44 23.50
CA GLY A 88 20.18 -29.97 23.76
C GLY A 88 21.06 -29.15 24.72
N ALA A 89 20.63 -27.96 25.17
CA ALA A 89 21.41 -27.02 25.99
C ALA A 89 20.64 -26.47 27.21
N ASP A 90 19.68 -27.23 27.70
CA ASP A 90 18.87 -26.91 28.87
C ASP A 90 19.68 -27.06 30.16
N ARG A 91 20.29 -25.94 30.58
CA ARG A 91 20.19 -25.45 31.96
C ARG A 91 20.52 -23.96 32.13
N PHE A 92 21.28 -23.31 31.24
CA PHE A 92 21.60 -21.88 31.35
C PHE A 92 21.98 -21.24 30.01
N SER A 93 21.07 -21.18 29.03
CA SER A 93 21.36 -20.49 27.77
C SER A 93 20.19 -19.63 27.34
N TYR A 94 20.46 -18.34 27.18
CA TYR A 94 19.54 -17.37 26.61
C TYR A 94 19.03 -17.91 25.25
N PRO A 95 17.71 -18.01 25.06
CA PRO A 95 17.14 -18.63 23.87
C PRO A 95 17.46 -17.77 22.64
N ARG A 96 17.90 -18.41 21.55
CA ARG A 96 18.07 -17.81 20.22
C ARG A 96 16.69 -17.52 19.62
N PRO A 97 16.24 -16.26 19.50
CA PRO A 97 15.12 -15.94 18.63
C PRO A 97 15.69 -15.99 17.22
N GLU A 98 15.34 -17.01 16.45
CA GLU A 98 15.60 -16.98 15.01
C GLU A 98 14.49 -16.17 14.32
N ALA A 99 14.40 -14.88 14.66
CA ALA A 99 13.59 -13.92 13.92
C ALA A 99 14.42 -13.44 12.74
N GLN A 100 14.15 -14.00 11.56
CA GLN A 100 14.91 -13.70 10.33
C GLN A 100 14.25 -12.58 9.52
N ASN A 101 13.01 -12.23 9.84
CA ASN A 101 12.22 -11.22 9.15
C ASN A 101 11.08 -10.70 10.05
N CYS A 102 10.41 -9.63 9.60
CA CYS A 102 9.27 -9.02 10.29
C CYS A 102 8.17 -10.06 10.60
N GLN A 103 7.90 -10.98 9.67
CA GLN A 103 6.84 -11.99 9.80
C GLN A 103 7.12 -13.07 10.85
N SER A 104 8.35 -13.13 11.39
CA SER A 104 8.69 -14.03 12.49
C SER A 104 7.96 -13.64 13.79
N CYS A 105 7.60 -12.35 13.92
CA CYS A 105 6.91 -11.80 15.08
C CYS A 105 5.58 -11.10 14.71
N HIS A 106 5.53 -10.42 13.57
CA HIS A 106 4.36 -9.67 13.12
C HIS A 106 3.49 -10.49 12.17
N ARG A 107 2.18 -10.34 12.30
CA ARG A 107 1.21 -10.91 11.36
C ARG A 107 1.11 -10.01 10.12
N ASP A 108 0.90 -10.63 8.96
CA ASP A 108 0.48 -9.90 7.76
C ASP A 108 -0.98 -9.46 7.89
N TYR A 109 -1.21 -8.16 8.05
CA TYR A 109 -2.55 -7.55 8.08
C TYR A 109 -3.12 -7.33 6.67
N HIS A 110 -2.34 -7.56 5.62
CA HIS A 110 -2.78 -7.43 4.22
C HIS A 110 -3.31 -8.74 3.66
N GLU A 111 -3.44 -9.79 4.48
CA GLU A 111 -4.03 -11.08 4.12
C GLU A 111 -3.42 -11.72 2.85
N GLY A 112 -2.14 -11.45 2.58
CA GLY A 112 -1.43 -11.96 1.42
C GLY A 112 -1.73 -11.25 0.09
N VAL A 113 -2.40 -10.09 0.10
CA VAL A 113 -2.70 -9.32 -1.12
C VAL A 113 -1.44 -8.92 -1.90
N PHE A 114 -0.29 -8.82 -1.24
CA PHE A 114 1.00 -8.47 -1.87
C PHE A 114 1.87 -9.67 -2.28
N LYS A 115 1.36 -10.91 -2.20
CA LYS A 115 2.13 -12.14 -2.55
C LYS A 115 2.72 -12.14 -3.96
N THR A 116 2.10 -11.41 -4.88
CA THR A 116 2.50 -11.34 -6.28
C THR A 116 2.98 -9.95 -6.69
N SER A 117 3.21 -9.04 -5.73
CA SER A 117 3.58 -7.66 -6.03
C SER A 117 5.05 -7.50 -6.43
N PRO A 118 5.38 -6.55 -7.32
CA PRO A 118 6.76 -6.15 -7.57
C PRO A 118 7.46 -5.73 -6.27
N GLY A 119 8.65 -6.26 -5.99
CA GLY A 119 9.35 -6.05 -4.71
C GLY A 119 9.03 -7.09 -3.64
N GLY A 120 8.11 -8.03 -3.90
CA GLY A 120 7.88 -9.21 -3.06
C GLY A 120 7.02 -8.96 -1.81
N THR A 121 7.01 -9.93 -0.90
CA THR A 121 6.20 -9.95 0.33
C THR A 121 6.90 -9.34 1.54
N THR A 122 8.03 -8.66 1.36
CA THR A 122 8.80 -8.17 2.50
C THR A 122 8.18 -6.88 3.03
N CYS A 123 8.00 -6.81 4.35
CA CYS A 123 7.29 -5.69 4.98
C CYS A 123 8.04 -4.37 4.81
N ASP A 124 9.37 -4.43 4.79
CA ASP A 124 10.30 -3.32 4.59
C ASP A 124 10.24 -2.68 3.19
N ASN A 125 9.52 -3.31 2.25
CA ASN A 125 9.23 -2.69 0.96
C ASN A 125 8.35 -1.43 1.12
N CYS A 126 7.51 -1.37 2.15
CA CYS A 126 6.58 -0.25 2.41
C CYS A 126 6.68 0.30 3.83
N HIS A 127 6.92 -0.55 4.83
CA HIS A 127 6.97 -0.17 6.24
C HIS A 127 8.41 0.04 6.73
N GLY A 128 8.62 0.94 7.68
CA GLY A 128 9.92 1.18 8.28
C GLY A 128 10.13 0.43 9.59
N GLN A 129 11.39 0.35 10.02
CA GLN A 129 11.76 -0.07 11.38
C GLN A 129 11.81 1.10 12.37
N GLU A 130 12.06 2.32 11.87
CA GLU A 130 11.95 3.57 12.65
C GLU A 130 10.51 3.82 13.07
N ASP A 131 9.60 3.79 12.10
CA ASP A 131 8.17 3.92 12.30
C ASP A 131 7.41 2.99 11.34
N TRP A 132 6.26 2.46 11.79
CA TRP A 132 5.41 1.60 10.97
C TRP A 132 4.57 2.39 9.96
N LEU A 133 4.18 3.61 10.34
CA LEU A 133 3.39 4.56 9.55
C LEU A 133 3.97 5.98 9.68
N PRO A 134 3.87 6.82 8.63
CA PRO A 134 3.32 6.50 7.31
C PRO A 134 4.20 5.51 6.53
N THR A 135 3.61 4.81 5.57
CA THR A 135 4.39 3.93 4.70
C THR A 135 5.21 4.76 3.71
N SER A 136 6.23 4.16 3.11
CA SER A 136 7.00 4.76 1.99
C SER A 136 6.21 4.77 0.67
N TYR A 137 4.95 4.32 0.66
CA TYR A 137 4.11 4.23 -0.53
C TYR A 137 3.34 5.54 -0.77
N GLY A 138 4.00 6.48 -1.46
CA GLY A 138 3.39 7.76 -1.86
C GLY A 138 2.80 7.77 -3.28
N ILE A 139 2.20 8.91 -3.67
CA ILE A 139 1.56 9.13 -4.98
C ILE A 139 2.49 8.82 -6.16
N ASP A 140 3.76 9.23 -6.08
CA ASP A 140 4.72 8.98 -7.16
C ASP A 140 4.95 7.48 -7.40
N ARG A 141 5.02 6.69 -6.32
CA ARG A 141 5.19 5.25 -6.42
C ARG A 141 3.90 4.59 -6.91
N HIS A 142 2.75 5.02 -6.38
CA HIS A 142 1.45 4.60 -6.87
C HIS A 142 1.35 4.79 -8.40
N ASN A 143 1.66 5.98 -8.89
CA ASN A 143 1.62 6.28 -10.33
C ASN A 143 2.69 5.57 -11.16
N ARG A 144 3.74 4.99 -10.56
CA ARG A 144 4.67 4.12 -11.30
C ARG A 144 4.18 2.68 -11.39
N GLU A 145 3.59 2.16 -10.32
CA GLU A 145 3.28 0.73 -10.16
C GLU A 145 1.83 0.38 -10.49
N ALA A 146 0.86 1.24 -10.14
CA ALA A 146 -0.55 1.01 -10.38
C ALA A 146 -0.94 1.30 -11.84
N ALA A 147 -1.94 0.57 -12.35
CA ALA A 147 -2.45 0.80 -13.70
C ALA A 147 -3.24 2.12 -13.79
N PHE A 148 -4.14 2.38 -12.83
CA PHE A 148 -4.81 3.66 -12.69
C PHE A 148 -3.85 4.75 -12.19
N LYS A 149 -3.66 5.80 -12.98
CA LYS A 149 -2.79 6.93 -12.61
C LYS A 149 -3.63 8.02 -11.94
N LEU A 150 -3.20 8.47 -10.77
CA LEU A 150 -3.75 9.63 -10.09
C LEU A 150 -3.27 10.89 -10.80
N THR A 151 -4.09 11.42 -11.71
CA THR A 151 -3.85 12.66 -12.46
C THR A 151 -4.99 13.65 -12.19
N GLY A 152 -4.70 14.95 -12.35
CA GLY A 152 -5.64 16.03 -12.07
C GLY A 152 -6.30 15.93 -10.70
N ALA A 153 -7.62 16.09 -10.67
CA ALA A 153 -8.41 16.14 -9.45
C ALA A 153 -8.30 14.86 -8.59
N HIS A 154 -7.98 13.70 -9.18
CA HIS A 154 -7.81 12.44 -8.44
C HIS A 154 -6.63 12.46 -7.46
N GLN A 155 -5.64 13.35 -7.63
CA GLN A 155 -4.52 13.46 -6.69
C GLN A 155 -4.93 14.02 -5.32
N ALA A 156 -6.05 14.73 -5.26
CA ALA A 156 -6.59 15.30 -4.01
C ALA A 156 -7.57 14.36 -3.29
N VAL A 157 -7.87 13.20 -3.87
CA VAL A 157 -8.80 12.22 -3.31
C VAL A 157 -8.07 11.40 -2.22
N PRO A 158 -8.64 11.28 -1.00
CA PRO A 158 -8.11 10.41 0.03
C PRO A 158 -7.98 8.96 -0.44
N CYS A 159 -6.88 8.28 -0.07
CA CYS A 159 -6.60 6.92 -0.53
C CYS A 159 -7.72 5.92 -0.18
N ASP A 160 -8.36 6.10 0.97
CA ASP A 160 -9.45 5.26 1.47
C ASP A 160 -10.74 5.40 0.68
N ALA A 161 -10.93 6.48 -0.09
CA ALA A 161 -12.09 6.62 -0.97
C ALA A 161 -12.09 5.58 -2.12
N CYS A 162 -10.92 5.07 -2.49
CA CYS A 162 -10.77 4.00 -3.49
C CYS A 162 -10.36 2.67 -2.87
N HIS A 163 -9.68 2.72 -1.72
CA HIS A 163 -9.17 1.56 -1.01
C HIS A 163 -9.95 1.36 0.31
N ASP A 164 -11.27 1.15 0.24
CA ASP A 164 -12.10 0.84 1.40
C ASP A 164 -12.38 -0.68 1.49
N HIS A 165 -12.08 -1.30 2.62
CA HIS A 165 -12.50 -2.68 2.90
C HIS A 165 -12.61 -2.94 4.40
N GLU A 166 -13.63 -3.70 4.78
CA GLU A 166 -13.73 -4.24 6.13
C GLU A 166 -13.10 -5.63 6.14
N THR A 167 -12.15 -5.85 7.04
CA THR A 167 -11.55 -7.17 7.28
C THR A 167 -11.98 -7.72 8.63
N ASP A 168 -11.70 -9.00 8.86
CA ASP A 168 -11.92 -9.66 10.15
C ASP A 168 -11.17 -8.99 11.33
N TYR A 169 -10.21 -8.10 11.04
CA TYR A 169 -9.38 -7.41 12.02
C TYR A 169 -9.63 -5.89 12.07
N GLY A 170 -10.71 -5.41 11.44
CA GLY A 170 -11.08 -3.99 11.32
C GLY A 170 -10.98 -3.46 9.88
N GLN A 171 -11.08 -2.15 9.71
CA GLN A 171 -10.94 -1.50 8.41
C GLN A 171 -9.52 -1.71 7.88
N ALA A 172 -9.38 -2.46 6.78
CA ALA A 172 -8.14 -2.55 6.04
C ALA A 172 -8.38 -2.05 4.62
N HIS A 173 -7.36 -1.52 3.98
CA HIS A 173 -7.54 -0.95 2.67
C HIS A 173 -7.71 -2.03 1.59
N GLN A 174 -8.70 -1.91 0.70
CA GLN A 174 -8.76 -2.74 -0.51
C GLN A 174 -7.59 -2.37 -1.43
N PHE A 175 -6.47 -3.08 -1.43
CA PHE A 175 -5.33 -2.71 -2.28
C PHE A 175 -5.47 -3.10 -3.76
N ARG A 176 -6.44 -3.95 -4.12
CA ARG A 176 -6.69 -4.38 -5.49
C ARG A 176 -8.06 -3.92 -5.97
N ILE A 177 -8.06 -3.06 -6.97
CA ILE A 177 -9.26 -2.55 -7.63
C ILE A 177 -9.37 -3.22 -9.00
N ASP A 178 -10.39 -4.06 -9.18
CA ASP A 178 -10.55 -4.90 -10.38
C ASP A 178 -10.96 -4.10 -11.63
N ARG A 179 -11.82 -3.08 -11.45
CA ARG A 179 -12.30 -2.23 -12.54
C ARG A 179 -11.89 -0.79 -12.31
N GLN A 180 -11.12 -0.27 -13.24
CA GLN A 180 -10.46 1.05 -13.15
C GLN A 180 -10.92 1.98 -14.29
N ASP A 181 -12.04 1.66 -14.94
CA ASP A 181 -12.68 2.56 -15.88
C ASP A 181 -13.47 3.64 -15.12
N CYS A 182 -13.67 4.80 -15.74
CA CYS A 182 -14.33 5.93 -15.06
C CYS A 182 -15.71 5.55 -14.48
N ARG A 183 -16.46 4.66 -15.15
CA ARG A 183 -17.80 4.26 -14.70
C ARG A 183 -17.77 3.33 -13.51
N SER A 184 -16.66 2.65 -13.22
CA SER A 184 -16.58 1.76 -12.05
C SER A 184 -16.78 2.54 -10.74
N CYS A 185 -16.40 3.82 -10.72
CA CYS A 185 -16.63 4.74 -9.60
C CYS A 185 -17.72 5.78 -9.89
N HIS A 186 -17.78 6.30 -11.13
CA HIS A 186 -18.66 7.42 -11.50
C HIS A 186 -19.95 7.02 -12.24
N GLU A 187 -20.47 5.81 -12.00
CA GLU A 187 -21.70 5.35 -12.67
C GLU A 187 -22.91 6.23 -12.35
N ARG A 188 -23.01 6.72 -11.11
CA ARG A 188 -24.17 7.49 -10.62
C ARG A 188 -24.07 8.97 -10.99
N GLU A 189 -22.87 9.41 -11.32
CA GLU A 189 -22.50 10.77 -11.64
C GLU A 189 -22.58 11.05 -13.15
N ASP A 190 -22.85 10.05 -14.01
CA ASP A 190 -22.92 10.23 -15.46
C ASP A 190 -24.01 11.24 -15.86
N PRO A 191 -23.64 12.46 -16.32
CA PRO A 191 -24.61 13.48 -16.70
C PRO A 191 -25.22 13.20 -18.07
N HIS A 192 -24.73 12.21 -18.80
CA HIS A 192 -25.19 11.89 -20.15
C HIS A 192 -26.32 10.88 -20.18
N ALA A 193 -26.71 10.32 -19.03
CA ALA A 193 -27.78 9.32 -18.92
C ALA A 193 -27.60 8.15 -19.91
N GLY A 194 -26.36 7.66 -20.08
CA GLY A 194 -26.05 6.50 -20.93
C GLY A 194 -25.98 6.77 -22.43
N GLN A 195 -26.08 8.02 -22.89
CA GLN A 195 -26.03 8.36 -24.33
C GLN A 195 -24.74 7.90 -25.03
N PHE A 196 -23.66 7.68 -24.29
CA PHE A 196 -22.32 7.38 -24.81
C PHE A 196 -21.79 6.01 -24.36
N ASP A 197 -22.64 5.02 -24.10
CA ASP A 197 -22.25 3.68 -23.61
C ASP A 197 -21.18 2.93 -24.43
N LYS A 198 -20.91 3.37 -25.66
CA LYS A 198 -19.91 2.77 -26.57
C LYS A 198 -18.58 3.55 -26.63
N VAL A 199 -18.46 4.63 -25.88
CA VAL A 199 -17.29 5.53 -25.87
C VAL A 199 -16.81 5.64 -24.43
N THR A 200 -15.49 5.65 -24.22
CA THR A 200 -14.92 5.83 -22.89
C THR A 200 -14.85 7.31 -22.53
N CYS A 201 -14.99 7.64 -21.26
CA CYS A 201 -15.06 9.04 -20.79
C CYS A 201 -13.80 9.83 -21.21
N ASP A 202 -12.63 9.20 -21.15
CA ASP A 202 -11.33 9.77 -21.52
C ASP A 202 -11.17 10.10 -23.01
N THR A 203 -12.14 9.69 -23.85
CA THR A 203 -12.20 10.15 -25.24
C THR A 203 -12.50 11.64 -25.34
N CYS A 204 -13.24 12.19 -24.36
CA CYS A 204 -13.68 13.59 -24.36
C CYS A 204 -13.25 14.35 -23.10
N HIS A 205 -13.18 13.68 -21.96
CA HIS A 205 -12.91 14.31 -20.67
C HIS A 205 -11.47 14.03 -20.23
N ASP A 206 -10.82 15.04 -19.67
CA ASP A 206 -9.59 14.87 -18.91
C ASP A 206 -9.89 14.74 -17.41
N THR A 207 -8.89 14.35 -16.63
CA THR A 207 -9.00 14.23 -15.18
C THR A 207 -8.75 15.54 -14.43
N GLU A 208 -8.40 16.63 -15.13
CA GLU A 208 -8.10 17.93 -14.54
C GLU A 208 -9.38 18.71 -14.24
N SER A 209 -10.23 18.86 -15.27
CA SER A 209 -11.47 19.64 -15.21
C SER A 209 -12.71 18.80 -15.48
N PHE A 210 -12.54 17.63 -16.13
CA PHE A 210 -13.63 16.80 -16.62
C PHE A 210 -14.65 17.56 -17.48
N THR A 211 -14.25 18.69 -18.05
CA THR A 211 -15.14 19.60 -18.78
C THR A 211 -14.75 19.66 -20.26
N VAL A 212 -15.72 19.51 -21.16
CA VAL A 212 -15.52 19.69 -22.60
C VAL A 212 -15.85 21.12 -22.98
N THR A 213 -14.83 21.93 -23.27
CA THR A 213 -15.02 23.34 -23.68
C THR A 213 -15.22 23.51 -25.18
N GLU A 214 -14.73 22.57 -25.98
CA GLU A 214 -14.86 22.59 -27.43
C GLU A 214 -15.14 21.19 -27.96
N PHE A 215 -16.01 21.08 -28.97
CA PHE A 215 -16.33 19.82 -29.62
C PHE A 215 -16.35 20.00 -31.14
N ASN A 216 -15.56 19.18 -31.83
CA ASN A 216 -15.43 19.24 -33.28
C ASN A 216 -16.62 18.55 -33.99
N HIS A 217 -17.56 19.34 -34.48
CA HIS A 217 -18.72 18.84 -35.20
C HIS A 217 -18.41 18.29 -36.61
N GLU A 218 -17.25 18.63 -37.20
CA GLU A 218 -16.82 18.11 -38.50
C GLU A 218 -16.60 16.58 -38.45
N ALA A 219 -16.39 16.02 -37.26
CA ALA A 219 -16.26 14.58 -37.04
C ALA A 219 -17.60 13.86 -36.85
N THR A 220 -18.73 14.57 -36.95
CA THR A 220 -20.07 14.00 -36.72
C THR A 220 -20.87 13.90 -38.01
N ARG A 221 -22.06 13.29 -37.92
CA ARG A 221 -23.03 13.25 -39.03
C ARG A 221 -23.63 14.62 -39.39
N TYR A 222 -23.37 15.66 -38.58
CA TYR A 222 -23.89 17.00 -38.80
C TYR A 222 -22.77 18.04 -38.59
N PRO A 223 -21.90 18.24 -39.60
CA PRO A 223 -20.94 19.34 -39.59
C PRO A 223 -21.66 20.68 -39.48
N LEU A 224 -21.20 21.54 -38.57
CA LEU A 224 -21.76 22.89 -38.44
C LEU A 224 -21.16 23.78 -39.52
N ASP A 225 -22.01 24.36 -40.37
CA ASP A 225 -21.64 25.29 -41.41
C ASP A 225 -22.33 26.65 -41.23
N GLY A 226 -21.87 27.66 -41.99
CA GLY A 226 -22.49 28.99 -42.03
C GLY A 226 -22.83 29.58 -40.66
N ALA A 227 -24.11 29.88 -40.46
CA ALA A 227 -24.62 30.46 -39.21
C ALA A 227 -24.64 29.46 -38.03
N HIS A 228 -24.74 28.15 -38.29
CA HIS A 228 -24.79 27.12 -37.24
C HIS A 228 -23.49 27.04 -36.43
N ARG A 229 -22.35 27.47 -36.98
CA ARG A 229 -21.07 27.54 -36.26
C ARG A 229 -21.07 28.48 -35.05
N ARG A 230 -22.03 29.39 -34.96
CA ARG A 230 -22.10 30.43 -33.91
C ARG A 230 -23.25 30.21 -32.94
N VAL A 231 -24.05 29.15 -33.11
CA VAL A 231 -25.16 28.87 -32.20
C VAL A 231 -24.65 28.25 -30.91
N ALA A 232 -25.29 28.56 -29.79
CA ALA A 232 -24.97 27.92 -28.52
C ALA A 232 -25.38 26.45 -28.57
N CYS A 233 -24.63 25.56 -27.89
CA CYS A 233 -24.90 24.13 -27.87
C CYS A 233 -26.36 23.82 -27.47
N ALA A 234 -26.89 24.57 -26.50
CA ALA A 234 -28.25 24.42 -25.97
C ALA A 234 -29.36 24.72 -26.98
N SER A 235 -29.06 25.39 -28.10
CA SER A 235 -30.05 25.66 -29.15
C SER A 235 -30.47 24.37 -29.87
N CYS A 236 -29.57 23.40 -30.00
CA CYS A 236 -29.86 22.09 -30.60
C CYS A 236 -29.94 20.99 -29.54
N HIS A 237 -29.06 21.02 -28.54
CA HIS A 237 -28.98 20.04 -27.47
C HIS A 237 -29.86 20.46 -26.30
N GLN A 238 -31.13 20.12 -26.38
CA GLN A 238 -32.13 20.47 -25.38
C GLN A 238 -32.01 19.63 -24.12
N GLU A 239 -32.51 20.16 -23.01
CA GLU A 239 -32.63 19.42 -21.76
C GLU A 239 -33.84 18.49 -21.77
N GLU A 240 -33.63 17.27 -21.31
CA GLU A 240 -34.64 16.23 -21.17
C GLU A 240 -34.55 15.61 -19.77
N ARG A 241 -35.57 14.82 -19.42
CA ARG A 241 -35.58 14.03 -18.19
C ARG A 241 -35.47 12.55 -18.51
N SER A 242 -34.59 11.86 -17.80
CA SER A 242 -34.45 10.40 -17.90
C SER A 242 -35.69 9.73 -17.31
N PRO A 243 -35.92 8.42 -17.57
CA PRO A 243 -37.03 7.67 -16.98
C PRO A 243 -37.06 7.69 -15.44
N VAL A 244 -35.90 7.90 -14.81
CA VAL A 244 -35.74 8.03 -13.35
C VAL A 244 -35.79 9.49 -12.86
N GLY A 245 -36.14 10.44 -13.73
CA GLY A 245 -36.39 11.84 -13.40
C GLY A 245 -35.18 12.77 -13.41
N ALA A 246 -33.97 12.25 -13.65
CA ALA A 246 -32.74 13.05 -13.72
C ALA A 246 -32.72 13.93 -14.99
N ALA A 247 -32.38 15.21 -14.85
CA ALA A 247 -32.22 16.10 -15.98
C ALA A 247 -30.90 15.80 -16.71
N PHE A 248 -30.92 15.75 -18.03
CA PHE A 248 -29.74 15.57 -18.86
C PHE A 248 -29.89 16.34 -20.17
N ARG A 249 -28.78 16.61 -20.86
CA ARG A 249 -28.81 17.25 -22.17
C ARG A 249 -28.73 16.21 -23.28
N ARG A 250 -29.63 16.26 -24.26
CA ARG A 250 -29.63 15.29 -25.38
C ARG A 250 -28.61 15.68 -26.44
N TYR A 251 -27.55 14.89 -26.54
CA TYR A 251 -26.54 14.92 -27.59
C TYR A 251 -26.77 13.88 -28.67
N THR A 252 -27.25 12.68 -28.31
CA THR A 252 -27.51 11.59 -29.26
C THR A 252 -28.61 10.64 -28.79
N PRO A 253 -29.40 10.07 -29.72
CA PRO A 253 -29.57 10.52 -31.09
C PRO A 253 -30.30 11.87 -31.15
N LEU A 254 -29.91 12.74 -32.09
CA LEU A 254 -30.63 13.96 -32.45
C LEU A 254 -31.08 13.89 -33.92
N GLY A 255 -32.28 14.39 -34.22
CA GLY A 255 -32.71 14.60 -35.60
C GLY A 255 -31.79 15.62 -36.30
N THR A 256 -31.61 15.46 -37.62
CA THR A 256 -30.77 16.35 -38.45
C THR A 256 -31.56 17.02 -39.56
N ALA A 257 -32.87 16.79 -39.66
CA ALA A 257 -33.72 17.50 -40.59
C ALA A 257 -33.99 18.91 -40.05
N CYS A 258 -34.17 19.88 -40.94
CA CYS A 258 -34.44 21.27 -40.55
C CYS A 258 -35.66 21.38 -39.62
N THR A 259 -36.67 20.54 -39.85
CA THR A 259 -37.91 20.49 -39.06
C THR A 259 -37.71 20.01 -37.63
N ASP A 260 -36.65 19.24 -37.37
CA ASP A 260 -36.36 18.68 -36.04
C ASP A 260 -35.94 19.78 -35.05
N CYS A 261 -35.36 20.88 -35.54
CA CYS A 261 -34.85 21.98 -34.73
C CYS A 261 -35.58 23.32 -34.96
N HIS A 262 -36.04 23.60 -36.18
CA HIS A 262 -36.69 24.87 -36.51
C HIS A 262 -38.23 24.81 -36.50
N GLY A 263 -38.81 23.61 -36.36
CA GLY A 263 -40.24 23.38 -36.47
C GLY A 263 -40.71 23.57 -37.92
N GLY A 264 -41.37 22.56 -38.48
CA GLY A 264 -42.15 22.78 -39.68
C GLY A 264 -43.31 23.70 -39.33
N GLN A 265 -43.37 24.91 -39.88
CA GLN A 265 -44.66 25.59 -39.98
C GLN A 265 -45.58 24.62 -40.74
N PRO A 266 -46.79 24.29 -40.23
CA PRO A 266 -47.77 23.67 -41.09
C PRO A 266 -47.93 24.58 -42.30
N CYS A 267 -47.86 24.04 -43.52
CA CYS A 267 -48.29 24.79 -44.69
C CYS A 267 -49.68 25.37 -44.35
N PRO A 268 -49.88 26.70 -44.45
CA PRO A 268 -51.22 27.24 -44.36
C PRO A 268 -52.07 26.53 -45.41
N ALA A 269 -53.26 26.08 -45.04
CA ALA A 269 -54.11 25.27 -45.90
C ALA A 269 -54.23 25.89 -47.31
N GLY A 270 -53.74 25.18 -48.34
CA GLY A 270 -53.85 25.63 -49.74
C GLY A 270 -52.62 25.45 -50.64
N CYS A 271 -51.62 24.67 -50.28
CA CYS A 271 -50.61 24.18 -51.23
C CYS A 271 -51.07 22.90 -51.95
#